data_AF-A0A818WIG6-F1
#
_entry.id   AF-A0A818WIG6-F1
#
_cell.length_a   1.000
_cell.length_b   1.000
_cell.length_c   1.000
_cell.angle_alpha   90.00
_cell.angle_beta   90.00
_cell.angle_gamma   90.00
#
_symmetry.space_group_name_H-M   'P 1'
#
loop_
_entity.id
_entity.type
_entity.pdbx_description
1 polymer ?
#
loop_
_entity_poly.entity_id
_entity_poly.type
_entity_poly.pdbx_seq_one_letter_code
_entity_poly.pdbx_strand_id
1 'polypeptide(L)'
;MMATGSQNAYKTSAQMKRNERRKSTLFSSDPQTDNSPIDFILVYNNKKKDHKDTENNNGIFATIRDRQRESFEHYLQDVHGLELEHVKSTIDESVYVKIHIPFKVLLSTAEKIRMKLPVEKIYTQRNNSSANTESYWYRFTNWFKKPFCLDAALVKDDIDYYTAVYYSSNIKRFEPLFEGLRGSKDLYFTPSERSLLTYELLSRAHFDDDEDHNQLVPVNQRPALNTVVGLETGLKRPGISRLITKKIYNYSFPLHERLGDDLSDVDDSNLTDREKLKRYWATMRKFFKFQPLSLIRSYMGEKIAFYFALTGFYNQMLILPSIVGFIIRNHL
;
A
#
# COMPACT_ATOMS: atom_id res chain seq x y z
N MET A 1 -24.71 -22.88 36.15
CA MET A 1 -24.24 -23.07 34.75
C MET A 1 -24.85 -22.07 33.74
N MET A 2 -25.36 -20.88 34.14
CA MET A 2 -26.00 -19.93 33.21
C MET A 2 -25.24 -18.59 33.00
N ALA A 3 -24.09 -18.37 33.64
CA ALA A 3 -23.38 -17.07 33.57
C ALA A 3 -22.41 -16.93 32.38
N THR A 4 -22.02 -18.03 31.72
CA THR A 4 -21.03 -18.03 30.63
C THR A 4 -21.61 -17.68 29.26
N GLY A 5 -22.91 -17.92 29.04
CA GLY A 5 -23.58 -17.61 27.76
C GLY A 5 -23.77 -16.12 27.49
N SER A 6 -24.01 -15.35 28.55
CA SER A 6 -24.21 -13.89 28.45
C SER A 6 -22.91 -13.15 28.11
N GLN A 7 -21.81 -13.45 28.81
CA GLN A 7 -20.52 -12.78 28.57
C GLN A 7 -19.95 -13.05 27.17
N ASN A 8 -20.16 -14.25 26.61
CA ASN A 8 -19.75 -14.54 25.23
C ASN A 8 -20.56 -13.74 24.21
N ALA A 9 -21.88 -13.61 24.39
CA ALA A 9 -22.72 -12.80 23.50
C ALA A 9 -22.37 -11.29 23.55
N TYR A 10 -22.03 -10.77 24.73
CA TYR A 10 -21.55 -9.38 24.87
C TYR A 10 -20.17 -9.17 24.23
N LYS A 11 -19.23 -10.11 24.39
CA LYS A 11 -17.91 -10.05 23.70
C LYS A 11 -18.06 -10.13 22.18
N THR A 12 -18.91 -11.01 21.68
CA THR A 12 -19.18 -11.14 20.24
C THR A 12 -19.84 -9.89 19.66
N SER A 13 -20.82 -9.28 20.35
CA SER A 13 -21.46 -8.04 19.87
C SER A 13 -20.55 -6.82 19.94
N ALA A 14 -19.66 -6.73 20.94
CA ALA A 14 -18.64 -5.69 21.02
C ALA A 14 -17.55 -5.86 19.94
N GLN A 15 -17.13 -7.10 19.66
CA GLN A 15 -16.21 -7.41 18.56
C GLN A 15 -16.82 -7.12 17.19
N MET A 16 -18.11 -7.45 16.98
CA MET A 16 -18.85 -7.13 15.75
C MET A 16 -18.94 -5.61 15.53
N LYS A 17 -19.37 -4.84 16.52
CA LYS A 17 -19.40 -3.35 16.44
C LYS A 17 -18.03 -2.73 16.23
N ARG A 18 -16.96 -3.33 16.80
CA ARG A 18 -15.58 -2.87 16.60
C ARG A 18 -15.10 -3.18 15.17
N ASN A 19 -15.44 -4.34 14.62
CA ASN A 19 -15.10 -4.71 13.24
C ASN A 19 -15.89 -3.88 12.21
N GLU A 20 -17.14 -3.54 12.48
CA GLU A 20 -17.92 -2.59 11.67
C GLU A 20 -17.30 -1.19 11.65
N ARG A 21 -16.88 -0.67 12.81
CA ARG A 21 -16.13 0.61 12.90
C ARG A 21 -14.77 0.58 12.20
N ARG A 22 -14.12 -0.59 12.13
CA ARG A 22 -12.85 -0.77 11.40
C ARG A 22 -13.07 -0.71 9.89
N LYS A 23 -14.13 -1.36 9.41
CA LYS A 23 -14.55 -1.29 8.00
C LYS A 23 -14.95 0.16 7.64
N SER A 24 -15.76 0.83 8.44
CA SER A 24 -16.25 2.18 8.11
C SER A 24 -15.16 3.27 7.89
N THR A 25 -13.90 3.04 8.27
CA THR A 25 -12.79 3.99 8.03
C THR A 25 -11.96 3.73 6.77
N LEU A 26 -12.01 2.51 6.22
CA LEU A 26 -11.27 2.12 5.01
C LEU A 26 -12.15 2.08 3.77
N PHE A 27 -13.46 2.11 3.98
CA PHE A 27 -14.49 2.07 2.96
C PHE A 27 -15.22 3.42 2.94
N SER A 28 -15.81 3.78 1.80
CA SER A 28 -16.54 5.05 1.68
C SER A 28 -17.71 5.12 2.68
N SER A 29 -18.06 6.34 3.09
CA SER A 29 -19.20 6.62 3.95
C SER A 29 -20.51 6.87 3.19
N ASP A 30 -20.46 6.92 1.85
CA ASP A 30 -21.63 7.20 1.01
C ASP A 30 -22.46 5.91 0.78
N PRO A 31 -23.80 5.94 1.01
CA PRO A 31 -24.69 4.81 0.76
C PRO A 31 -24.74 4.31 -0.69
N GLN A 32 -24.32 5.12 -1.68
CA GLN A 32 -24.32 4.70 -3.10
C GLN A 32 -23.04 3.96 -3.53
N THR A 33 -21.90 4.20 -2.87
CA THR A 33 -20.59 3.55 -3.12
C THR A 33 -20.32 2.44 -2.10
N ASP A 34 -21.36 1.64 -1.84
CA ASP A 34 -21.40 0.63 -0.78
C ASP A 34 -20.15 -0.27 -0.79
N ASN A 35 -19.33 -0.14 0.24
CA ASN A 35 -18.12 -0.93 0.50
C ASN A 35 -16.99 -0.87 -0.55
N SER A 36 -16.86 0.20 -1.34
CA SER A 36 -15.65 0.40 -2.16
C SER A 36 -14.46 0.86 -1.27
N PRO A 37 -13.36 0.10 -1.18
CA PRO A 37 -12.20 0.47 -0.37
C PRO A 37 -11.42 1.66 -0.95
N ILE A 38 -10.98 2.58 -0.09
CA ILE A 38 -10.20 3.78 -0.44
C ILE A 38 -8.79 3.35 -0.89
N ASP A 39 -8.44 3.71 -2.12
CA ASP A 39 -7.16 3.34 -2.72
C ASP A 39 -6.07 4.38 -2.51
N PHE A 40 -6.45 5.66 -2.60
CA PHE A 40 -5.49 6.76 -2.60
C PHE A 40 -6.13 8.04 -2.09
N ILE A 41 -5.31 8.93 -1.55
CA ILE A 41 -5.73 10.21 -1.04
C ILE A 41 -4.90 11.31 -1.70
N LEU A 42 -5.57 12.32 -2.23
CA LEU A 42 -4.97 13.58 -2.62
C LEU A 42 -5.33 14.65 -1.58
N VAL A 43 -4.39 15.54 -1.30
CA VAL A 43 -4.58 16.62 -0.32
C VAL A 43 -4.24 17.94 -0.98
N TYR A 44 -5.12 18.93 -0.84
CA TYR A 44 -4.81 20.31 -1.21
C TYR A 44 -5.37 21.28 -0.17
N ASN A 45 -4.72 22.42 0.00
CA ASN A 45 -5.20 23.45 0.92
C ASN A 45 -6.11 24.43 0.18
N ASN A 46 -7.32 24.63 0.70
CA ASN A 46 -8.21 25.68 0.27
C ASN A 46 -7.90 26.93 1.10
N LYS A 47 -6.78 27.61 0.80
CA LYS A 47 -6.43 28.85 1.49
C LYS A 47 -7.60 29.82 1.34
N LYS A 48 -8.31 30.12 2.43
CA LYS A 48 -9.16 31.31 2.43
C LYS A 48 -8.24 32.53 2.31
N LYS A 49 -8.73 33.56 1.62
CA LYS A 49 -8.08 34.86 1.57
C LYS A 49 -7.81 35.35 2.99
N ASP A 50 -6.61 35.13 3.51
CA ASP A 50 -6.18 35.85 4.70
C ASP A 50 -6.21 37.34 4.37
N HIS A 51 -6.89 38.07 5.23
CA HIS A 51 -7.08 39.50 5.12
C HIS A 51 -5.73 40.22 5.03
N LYS A 52 -5.62 41.10 4.03
CA LYS A 52 -4.58 42.09 3.76
C LYS A 52 -3.29 41.56 3.11
N ASP A 53 -3.05 42.12 1.92
CA ASP A 53 -1.76 42.27 1.25
C ASP A 53 -1.31 41.11 0.34
N THR A 54 -1.90 41.01 -0.88
CA THR A 54 -1.25 40.82 -2.22
C THR A 54 -2.36 40.58 -3.27
N GLU A 55 -3.15 41.60 -3.63
CA GLU A 55 -4.57 41.42 -4.00
C GLU A 55 -4.96 41.16 -5.47
N ASN A 56 -4.06 40.94 -6.44
CA ASN A 56 -4.51 40.60 -7.80
C ASN A 56 -3.91 39.30 -8.36
N ASN A 57 -2.57 39.17 -8.30
CA ASN A 57 -1.90 38.02 -8.90
C ASN A 57 -2.19 36.71 -8.14
N ASN A 58 -2.24 36.73 -6.81
CA ASN A 58 -2.48 35.53 -6.00
C ASN A 58 -3.88 34.93 -6.18
N GLY A 59 -4.89 35.77 -6.46
CA GLY A 59 -6.25 35.31 -6.76
C GLY A 59 -6.31 34.58 -8.10
N ILE A 60 -5.64 35.13 -9.13
CA ILE A 60 -5.55 34.50 -10.46
C ILE A 60 -4.80 33.16 -10.38
N PHE A 61 -3.69 33.09 -9.64
CA PHE A 61 -2.97 31.82 -9.44
C PHE A 61 -3.76 30.80 -8.61
N ALA A 62 -4.70 31.22 -7.76
CA ALA A 62 -5.60 30.30 -7.08
C ALA A 62 -6.61 29.69 -8.06
N THR A 63 -7.27 30.53 -8.87
CA THR A 63 -8.28 30.07 -9.85
C THR A 63 -7.70 29.18 -10.93
N ILE A 64 -6.47 29.42 -11.39
CA ILE A 64 -5.78 28.52 -12.32
C ILE A 64 -5.56 27.14 -11.68
N ARG A 65 -5.08 27.10 -10.43
CA ARG A 65 -4.86 25.83 -9.72
C ARG A 65 -6.17 25.08 -9.49
N ASP A 66 -7.28 25.79 -9.24
CA ASP A 66 -8.62 25.21 -9.18
C ASP A 66 -9.01 24.56 -10.51
N ARG A 67 -8.88 25.28 -11.63
CA ARG A 67 -9.17 24.74 -12.97
C ARG A 67 -8.32 23.52 -13.32
N GLN A 68 -7.03 23.55 -12.99
CA GLN A 68 -6.14 22.41 -13.22
C GLN A 68 -6.53 21.19 -12.39
N ARG A 69 -7.01 21.37 -11.16
CA ARG A 69 -7.57 20.28 -10.35
C ARG A 69 -8.85 19.73 -10.97
N GLU A 70 -9.79 20.61 -11.31
CA GLU A 70 -11.07 20.22 -11.91
C GLU A 70 -10.86 19.45 -13.22
N SER A 71 -9.96 19.92 -14.09
CA SER A 71 -9.58 19.24 -15.33
C SER A 71 -9.00 17.84 -15.07
N PHE A 72 -8.11 17.71 -14.08
CA PHE A 72 -7.52 16.43 -13.71
C PHE A 72 -8.56 15.47 -13.12
N GLU A 73 -9.42 15.94 -12.21
CA GLU A 73 -10.47 15.13 -11.59
C GLU A 73 -11.53 14.69 -12.61
N HIS A 74 -11.95 15.58 -13.51
CA HIS A 74 -12.82 15.22 -14.63
C HIS A 74 -12.19 14.15 -15.52
N TYR A 75 -10.90 14.27 -15.85
CA TYR A 75 -10.22 13.24 -16.62
C TYR A 75 -10.25 11.87 -15.91
N LEU A 76 -10.05 11.83 -14.60
CA LEU A 76 -10.11 10.60 -13.81
C LEU A 76 -11.53 9.99 -13.80
N GLN A 77 -12.56 10.82 -13.68
CA GLN A 77 -13.96 10.37 -13.66
C GLN A 77 -14.44 9.96 -15.05
N ASP A 78 -14.28 10.82 -16.05
CA ASP A 78 -14.87 10.67 -17.39
C ASP A 78 -14.12 9.62 -18.24
N VAL A 79 -12.78 9.58 -18.16
CA VAL A 79 -11.96 8.68 -18.99
C VAL A 79 -11.72 7.35 -18.31
N HIS A 80 -11.46 7.36 -16.99
CA HIS A 80 -11.11 6.17 -16.24
C HIS A 80 -12.26 5.59 -15.40
N GLY A 81 -13.36 6.32 -15.22
CA GLY A 81 -14.48 5.85 -14.40
C GLY A 81 -14.15 5.75 -12.92
N LEU A 82 -13.25 6.60 -12.41
CA LEU A 82 -12.91 6.61 -10.99
C LEU A 82 -13.98 7.31 -10.17
N GLU A 83 -14.18 6.84 -8.94
CA GLU A 83 -15.08 7.45 -7.96
C GLU A 83 -14.25 8.33 -7.02
N LEU A 84 -14.63 9.61 -6.88
CA LEU A 84 -13.92 10.60 -6.07
C LEU A 84 -14.85 11.13 -4.97
N GLU A 85 -14.38 11.15 -3.72
CA GLU A 85 -15.10 11.68 -2.56
C GLU A 85 -14.29 12.80 -1.90
N HIS A 86 -14.82 14.03 -1.88
CA HIS A 86 -14.16 15.19 -1.25
C HIS A 86 -14.59 15.36 0.20
N VAL A 87 -13.61 15.34 1.11
CA VAL A 87 -13.81 15.53 2.55
C VAL A 87 -13.00 16.73 3.02
N LYS A 88 -13.68 17.74 3.56
CA LYS A 88 -13.03 18.90 4.18
C LYS A 88 -12.61 18.55 5.59
N SER A 89 -11.40 18.93 5.97
CA SER A 89 -10.93 18.77 7.34
C SER A 89 -11.67 19.69 8.30
N THR A 90 -11.83 19.23 9.54
CA THR A 90 -12.38 20.05 10.64
C THR A 90 -11.29 20.86 11.34
N ILE A 91 -10.02 20.45 11.24
CA ILE A 91 -8.90 21.00 12.02
C ILE A 91 -8.14 22.06 11.22
N ASP A 92 -7.94 21.82 9.93
CA ASP A 92 -7.17 22.67 9.03
C ASP A 92 -7.95 23.02 7.76
N GLU A 93 -7.45 23.96 6.96
CA GLU A 93 -8.05 24.34 5.68
C GLU A 93 -7.74 23.34 4.55
N SER A 94 -7.43 22.09 4.90
CA SER A 94 -7.09 21.03 3.96
C SER A 94 -8.35 20.32 3.46
N VAL A 95 -8.35 20.00 2.18
CA VAL A 95 -9.35 19.16 1.53
C VAL A 95 -8.69 17.85 1.14
N TYR A 96 -9.32 16.75 1.54
CA TYR A 96 -8.91 15.39 1.22
C TYR A 96 -9.82 14.84 0.11
N VAL A 97 -9.22 14.45 -1.01
CA VAL A 97 -9.93 13.74 -2.09
C VAL A 97 -9.61 12.27 -1.95
N LYS A 98 -10.60 11.47 -1.58
CA LYS A 98 -10.49 10.01 -1.54
C LYS A 98 -10.77 9.47 -2.93
N ILE A 99 -9.91 8.58 -3.39
CA ILE A 99 -10.03 7.92 -4.69
C ILE A 99 -10.42 6.47 -4.47
N HIS A 100 -11.49 6.07 -5.15
CA HIS A 100 -12.00 4.71 -5.21
C HIS A 100 -11.88 4.21 -6.65
N ILE A 101 -11.23 3.05 -6.82
CA ILE A 101 -11.06 2.46 -8.14
C ILE A 101 -11.94 1.22 -8.28
N PRO A 102 -12.88 1.21 -9.24
CA PRO A 102 -13.66 0.01 -9.52
C PRO A 102 -12.78 -1.17 -9.93
N PHE A 103 -13.15 -2.38 -9.51
CA PHE A 103 -12.36 -3.58 -9.78
C PHE A 103 -12.04 -3.82 -11.27
N LYS A 104 -12.98 -3.46 -12.16
CA LYS A 104 -12.79 -3.56 -13.62
C LYS A 104 -11.64 -2.64 -14.10
N VAL A 105 -11.53 -1.44 -13.52
CA VAL A 105 -10.49 -0.47 -13.84
C VAL A 105 -9.14 -0.98 -13.33
N LEU A 106 -9.09 -1.58 -12.14
CA LEU A 106 -7.89 -2.26 -11.61
C LEU A 106 -7.39 -3.35 -12.57
N LEU A 107 -8.29 -4.24 -13.04
CA LEU A 107 -7.94 -5.28 -14.01
C LEU A 107 -7.40 -4.71 -15.33
N SER A 108 -8.06 -3.69 -15.88
CA SER A 108 -7.59 -3.06 -17.11
C SER A 108 -6.20 -2.43 -16.96
N THR A 109 -5.91 -1.89 -15.78
CA THR A 109 -4.61 -1.30 -15.46
C THR A 109 -3.56 -2.38 -15.29
N ALA A 110 -3.91 -3.47 -14.59
CA ALA A 110 -3.06 -4.65 -14.41
C ALA A 110 -2.65 -5.27 -15.77
N GLU A 111 -3.56 -5.31 -16.74
CA GLU A 111 -3.26 -5.74 -18.12
C GLU A 111 -2.26 -4.81 -18.80
N LYS A 112 -2.46 -3.49 -18.71
CA LYS A 112 -1.55 -2.48 -19.30
C LYS A 112 -0.12 -2.61 -18.78
N ILE A 113 0.05 -2.87 -17.49
CA ILE A 113 1.37 -3.06 -16.88
C ILE A 113 1.87 -4.51 -16.92
N ARG A 114 1.13 -5.42 -17.58
CA ARG A 114 1.44 -6.86 -17.67
C ARG A 114 1.70 -7.50 -16.30
N MET A 115 0.87 -7.15 -15.32
CA MET A 115 0.93 -7.68 -13.97
C MET A 115 0.73 -9.20 -14.00
N LYS A 116 1.56 -9.93 -13.26
CA LYS A 116 1.39 -11.37 -13.06
C LYS A 116 0.40 -11.59 -11.95
N LEU A 117 -0.69 -12.30 -12.26
CA LEU A 117 -1.75 -12.62 -11.34
C LEU A 117 -1.79 -14.12 -11.04
N PRO A 118 -2.22 -14.52 -9.83
CA PRO A 118 -2.38 -15.93 -9.46
C PRO A 118 -3.46 -16.60 -10.32
N VAL A 119 -3.17 -17.82 -10.77
CA VAL A 119 -4.04 -18.67 -11.59
C VAL A 119 -4.50 -19.89 -10.82
N GLU A 120 -3.59 -20.55 -10.11
CA GLU A 120 -3.86 -21.82 -9.44
C GLU A 120 -3.03 -21.97 -8.18
N LYS A 121 -3.60 -22.59 -7.14
CA LYS A 121 -2.92 -22.87 -5.87
C LYS A 121 -1.91 -24.00 -6.07
N ILE A 122 -0.68 -23.76 -5.63
CA ILE A 122 0.35 -24.79 -5.52
C ILE A 122 0.14 -25.48 -4.19
N TYR A 123 -0.44 -26.67 -4.23
CA TYR A 123 -0.37 -27.58 -3.09
C TYR A 123 1.04 -28.15 -3.05
N THR A 124 1.93 -27.55 -2.28
CA THR A 124 3.17 -28.23 -1.93
C THR A 124 2.78 -29.46 -1.11
N GLN A 125 2.71 -30.63 -1.75
CA GLN A 125 2.92 -31.87 -1.04
C GLN A 125 4.31 -31.74 -0.46
N ARG A 126 4.39 -31.40 0.82
CA ARG A 126 5.62 -31.50 1.58
C ARG A 126 5.93 -32.98 1.67
N ASN A 127 6.48 -33.52 0.59
CA ASN A 127 7.01 -34.87 0.56
C ASN A 127 8.12 -34.88 1.60
N ASN A 128 7.87 -35.53 2.72
CA ASN A 128 8.90 -35.98 3.65
C ASN A 128 9.80 -37.07 3.02
N SER A 129 9.95 -37.05 1.69
CA SER A 129 10.72 -37.99 0.88
C SER A 129 11.99 -37.31 0.39
N SER A 130 12.76 -36.78 1.33
CA SER A 130 14.22 -36.65 1.18
C SER A 130 14.89 -36.91 2.53
N ALA A 131 14.42 -37.96 3.21
CA ALA A 131 15.18 -38.63 4.25
C ALA A 131 16.12 -39.64 3.59
N ASN A 132 17.23 -39.17 2.98
CA ASN A 132 18.47 -39.96 2.90
C ASN A 132 19.66 -39.17 2.32
N THR A 133 19.96 -38.01 2.90
CA THR A 133 21.35 -37.58 3.14
C THR A 133 21.33 -36.42 4.14
N GLU A 134 21.11 -36.74 5.40
CA GLU A 134 21.26 -35.79 6.52
C GLU A 134 22.74 -35.39 6.64
N SER A 135 23.17 -34.38 5.88
CA SER A 135 24.49 -33.78 6.02
C SER A 135 24.61 -33.13 7.40
N TYR A 136 25.77 -33.26 8.07
CA TYR A 136 26.08 -32.56 9.33
C TYR A 136 25.76 -31.06 9.27
N TRP A 137 25.91 -30.45 8.09
CA TRP A 137 25.53 -29.07 7.80
C TRP A 137 24.03 -28.79 7.93
N TYR A 138 23.15 -29.72 7.55
CA TYR A 138 21.70 -29.57 7.73
C TYR A 138 21.32 -29.59 9.22
N ARG A 139 21.88 -30.51 10.02
CA ARG A 139 21.61 -30.58 11.46
C ARG A 139 22.14 -29.36 12.21
N PHE A 140 23.35 -28.90 11.87
CA PHE A 140 23.91 -27.66 12.39
C PHE A 140 23.02 -26.47 12.05
N THR A 141 22.72 -26.24 10.77
CA THR A 141 21.88 -25.10 10.37
C THR A 141 20.46 -25.17 10.95
N ASN A 142 19.85 -26.34 11.06
CA ASN A 142 18.50 -26.47 11.60
C ASN A 142 18.46 -26.25 13.13
N TRP A 143 19.49 -26.69 13.87
CA TRP A 143 19.63 -26.39 15.30
C TRP A 143 19.80 -24.89 15.56
N PHE A 144 20.63 -24.21 14.76
CA PHE A 144 20.80 -22.76 14.85
C PHE A 144 19.55 -21.98 14.44
N LYS A 145 18.71 -22.48 13.52
CA LYS A 145 17.53 -21.76 13.00
C LYS A 145 16.27 -21.90 13.86
N LYS A 146 16.16 -22.95 14.69
CA LYS A 146 14.98 -23.21 15.56
C LYS A 146 14.55 -22.05 16.47
N PRO A 147 15.44 -21.37 17.21
CA PRO A 147 15.02 -20.23 18.05
C PRO A 147 14.59 -19.00 17.23
N PHE A 148 14.97 -18.96 15.95
CA PHE A 148 14.62 -17.89 15.02
C PHE A 148 13.36 -18.21 14.20
N CYS A 149 12.74 -19.39 14.34
CA CYS A 149 11.57 -19.76 13.56
C CYS A 149 10.41 -18.77 13.73
N LEU A 150 9.78 -18.39 12.61
CA LEU A 150 8.56 -17.60 12.58
C LEU A 150 7.39 -18.41 13.17
N ASP A 151 6.42 -17.75 13.81
CA ASP A 151 5.25 -18.44 14.37
C ASP A 151 4.50 -19.19 13.27
N ALA A 152 4.17 -20.47 13.52
CA ALA A 152 3.55 -21.36 12.54
C ALA A 152 2.21 -20.83 11.99
N ALA A 153 1.56 -19.93 12.72
CA ALA A 153 0.35 -19.24 12.30
C ALA A 153 0.57 -18.36 11.05
N LEU A 154 1.73 -17.72 10.87
CA LEU A 154 2.03 -16.96 9.63
C LEU A 154 2.42 -17.85 8.47
N VAL A 155 3.05 -18.99 8.76
CA VAL A 155 3.51 -19.94 7.74
C VAL A 155 2.32 -20.66 7.07
N LYS A 156 1.18 -20.75 7.75
CA LYS A 156 -0.02 -21.43 7.25
C LYS A 156 -0.76 -20.66 6.14
N ASP A 157 -0.53 -19.35 6.03
CA ASP A 157 -1.14 -18.48 5.01
C ASP A 157 -0.30 -18.35 3.72
N ASP A 158 0.93 -18.88 3.69
CA ASP A 158 1.82 -18.88 2.51
C ASP A 158 1.45 -20.01 1.53
N ILE A 159 0.28 -19.90 0.90
CA ILE A 159 -0.05 -20.74 -0.25
C ILE A 159 0.71 -20.14 -1.44
N ASP A 160 1.58 -20.91 -2.07
CA ASP A 160 2.20 -20.51 -3.33
C ASP A 160 1.16 -20.61 -4.46
N TYR A 161 1.27 -19.75 -5.46
CA TYR A 161 0.36 -19.76 -6.62
C TYR A 161 1.16 -19.81 -7.91
N TYR A 162 0.68 -20.58 -8.88
CA TYR A 162 1.12 -20.40 -10.25
C TYR A 162 0.63 -19.05 -10.74
N THR A 163 1.54 -18.18 -11.16
CA THR A 163 1.20 -16.85 -11.67
C THR A 163 1.33 -16.79 -13.19
N ALA A 164 0.45 -16.04 -13.85
CA ALA A 164 0.55 -15.74 -15.28
C ALA A 164 0.27 -14.26 -15.53
N VAL A 165 0.78 -13.71 -16.64
CA VAL A 165 0.47 -12.33 -17.06
C VAL A 165 -1.04 -12.24 -17.33
N TYR A 166 -1.68 -11.23 -16.76
CA TYR A 166 -3.11 -11.00 -16.95
C TYR A 166 -3.41 -10.40 -18.32
N TYR A 167 -4.43 -10.96 -18.97
CA TYR A 167 -5.03 -10.44 -20.19
C TYR A 167 -6.55 -10.56 -20.08
N SER A 168 -7.28 -9.53 -20.51
CA SER A 168 -8.75 -9.54 -20.46
C SER A 168 -9.35 -10.64 -21.34
N SER A 169 -8.66 -11.05 -22.40
CA SER A 169 -9.06 -12.17 -23.26
C SER A 169 -9.12 -13.51 -22.52
N ASN A 170 -8.29 -13.70 -21.50
CA ASN A 170 -8.16 -14.95 -20.75
C ASN A 170 -8.68 -14.83 -19.32
N ILE A 171 -9.60 -13.90 -19.04
CA ILE A 171 -10.12 -13.62 -17.70
C ILE A 171 -10.66 -14.87 -16.99
N LYS A 172 -11.28 -15.80 -17.73
CA LYS A 172 -11.83 -17.07 -17.22
C LYS A 172 -10.79 -17.93 -16.48
N ARG A 173 -9.51 -17.78 -16.81
CA ARG A 173 -8.40 -18.49 -16.15
C ARG A 173 -8.13 -17.97 -14.73
N PHE A 174 -8.45 -16.72 -14.46
CA PHE A 174 -8.16 -16.04 -13.19
C PHE A 174 -9.41 -15.91 -12.31
N GLU A 175 -10.59 -15.87 -12.93
CA GLU A 175 -11.90 -15.72 -12.29
C GLU A 175 -12.14 -16.64 -11.07
N PRO A 176 -11.76 -17.93 -11.08
CA PRO A 176 -11.96 -18.81 -9.93
C PRO A 176 -11.24 -18.34 -8.66
N LEU A 177 -10.18 -17.54 -8.78
CA LEU A 177 -9.42 -17.01 -7.67
C LEU A 177 -9.84 -15.59 -7.26
N PHE A 178 -10.62 -14.87 -8.06
CA PHE A 178 -11.08 -13.52 -7.75
C PHE A 178 -11.91 -13.46 -6.47
N GLU A 179 -12.72 -14.47 -6.18
CA GLU A 179 -13.54 -14.54 -4.96
C GLU A 179 -12.85 -15.34 -3.83
N GLY A 180 -11.95 -16.26 -4.18
CA GLY A 180 -11.40 -17.27 -3.25
C GLY A 180 -10.09 -16.92 -2.54
N LEU A 181 -9.45 -15.79 -2.84
CA LEU A 181 -8.16 -15.38 -2.23
C LEU A 181 -8.33 -14.67 -0.88
N ARG A 182 -9.31 -13.77 -0.75
CA ARG A 182 -9.59 -13.01 0.49
C ARG A 182 -11.09 -12.88 0.81
N GLY A 183 -11.94 -13.68 0.16
CA GLY A 183 -13.39 -13.77 0.44
C GLY A 183 -14.25 -12.68 -0.22
N SER A 184 -13.66 -11.68 -0.89
CA SER A 184 -14.37 -10.72 -1.75
C SER A 184 -13.48 -10.33 -2.93
N LYS A 185 -14.12 -10.01 -4.05
CA LYS A 185 -13.50 -9.49 -5.27
C LYS A 185 -12.68 -8.22 -5.01
N ASP A 186 -13.16 -7.35 -4.11
CA ASP A 186 -12.50 -6.08 -3.79
C ASP A 186 -11.22 -6.25 -2.97
N LEU A 187 -11.04 -7.43 -2.37
CA LEU A 187 -9.84 -7.81 -1.61
C LEU A 187 -8.90 -8.71 -2.41
N TYR A 188 -9.20 -9.00 -3.68
CA TYR A 188 -8.34 -9.83 -4.52
C TYR A 188 -6.96 -9.22 -4.68
N PHE A 189 -6.89 -7.93 -5.04
CA PHE A 189 -5.65 -7.20 -5.08
C PHE A 189 -5.24 -6.81 -3.67
N THR A 190 -3.98 -7.06 -3.33
CA THR A 190 -3.41 -6.63 -2.05
C THR A 190 -3.39 -5.09 -1.96
N PRO A 191 -3.37 -4.49 -0.75
CA PRO A 191 -3.31 -3.04 -0.60
C PRO A 191 -2.13 -2.40 -1.35
N SER A 192 -0.98 -3.08 -1.39
CA SER A 192 0.20 -2.61 -2.13
C SER A 192 0.00 -2.63 -3.64
N GLU A 193 -0.60 -3.70 -4.19
CA GLU A 193 -0.94 -3.80 -5.62
C GLU A 193 -1.97 -2.74 -6.03
N ARG A 194 -2.99 -2.51 -5.20
CA ARG A 194 -4.00 -1.47 -5.48
C ARG A 194 -3.41 -0.08 -5.46
N SER A 195 -2.56 0.22 -4.48
CA SER A 195 -1.82 1.48 -4.42
C SER A 195 -0.94 1.69 -5.65
N LEU A 196 -0.27 0.62 -6.13
CA LEU A 196 0.55 0.64 -7.33
C LEU A 196 -0.29 0.91 -8.59
N LEU A 197 -1.38 0.16 -8.78
CA LEU A 197 -2.27 0.33 -9.93
C LEU A 197 -2.89 1.74 -9.95
N THR A 198 -3.27 2.24 -8.78
CA THR A 198 -3.79 3.60 -8.63
C THR A 198 -2.76 4.64 -9.02
N TYR A 199 -1.57 4.56 -8.42
CA TYR A 199 -0.49 5.50 -8.70
C TYR A 199 -0.13 5.51 -10.19
N GLU A 200 -0.19 4.35 -10.84
CA GLU A 200 0.08 4.21 -12.26
C GLU A 200 -0.97 4.91 -13.14
N LEU A 201 -2.25 4.86 -12.77
CA LEU A 201 -3.30 5.64 -13.43
C LEU A 201 -3.09 7.14 -13.22
N LEU A 202 -2.87 7.56 -11.98
CA LEU A 202 -2.66 8.96 -11.61
C LEU A 202 -1.42 9.57 -12.29
N SER A 203 -0.38 8.77 -12.50
CA SER A 203 0.85 9.21 -13.16
C SER A 203 0.70 9.37 -14.67
N ARG A 204 -0.29 8.70 -15.28
CA ARG A 204 -0.58 8.79 -16.72
C ARG A 204 -1.70 9.74 -17.06
N ALA A 205 -2.49 10.15 -16.06
CA ALA A 205 -3.64 11.01 -16.28
C ALA A 205 -3.23 12.36 -16.87
N HIS A 206 -4.01 12.79 -17.87
CA HIS A 206 -3.83 14.08 -18.51
C HIS A 206 -4.55 15.15 -17.70
N PHE A 207 -4.03 16.37 -17.72
CA PHE A 207 -4.72 17.57 -17.26
C PHE A 207 -4.31 18.72 -18.15
N ASP A 208 -5.15 19.75 -18.22
CA ASP A 208 -4.83 20.94 -18.98
C ASP A 208 -3.67 21.70 -18.28
N ASP A 209 -2.46 21.55 -18.81
CA ASP A 209 -1.29 22.25 -18.29
C ASP A 209 -1.21 23.59 -19.00
N ASP A 210 -1.90 24.60 -18.47
CA ASP A 210 -1.84 26.02 -18.89
C ASP A 210 -0.37 26.53 -18.85
N GLU A 211 0.45 26.15 -19.84
CA GLU A 211 1.86 26.52 -19.97
C GLU A 211 2.04 27.92 -20.58
N ASP A 212 0.96 28.65 -20.83
CA ASP A 212 0.98 30.03 -21.32
C ASP A 212 1.37 31.07 -20.26
N HIS A 213 1.67 30.65 -19.03
CA HIS A 213 2.10 31.57 -17.97
C HIS A 213 3.48 32.18 -18.18
N ASN A 214 4.35 31.57 -18.99
CA ASN A 214 5.58 32.25 -19.39
C ASN A 214 5.35 33.35 -20.43
N GLN A 215 4.21 33.36 -21.13
CA GLN A 215 3.85 34.43 -22.08
C GLN A 215 3.04 35.56 -21.42
N LEU A 216 2.36 35.29 -20.30
CA LEU A 216 1.53 36.27 -19.59
C LEU A 216 2.28 37.06 -18.49
N VAL A 217 3.51 36.67 -18.14
CA VAL A 217 4.34 37.38 -17.14
C VAL A 217 5.45 38.18 -17.85
N PRO A 218 5.57 39.50 -17.62
CA PRO A 218 6.65 40.31 -18.17
C PRO A 218 8.01 39.68 -17.87
N VAL A 219 8.93 39.66 -18.85
CA VAL A 219 10.26 39.02 -18.79
C VAL A 219 11.02 39.34 -17.49
N ASN A 220 10.75 40.51 -16.93
CA ASN A 220 11.41 41.15 -15.80
C ASN A 220 10.89 40.67 -14.43
N GLN A 221 9.74 39.97 -14.39
CA GLN A 221 9.11 39.43 -13.18
C GLN A 221 9.16 37.90 -13.13
N ARG A 222 9.80 37.25 -14.10
CA ARG A 222 10.01 35.81 -14.08
C ARG A 222 10.92 35.49 -12.89
N PRO A 223 10.48 34.68 -11.92
CA PRO A 223 11.36 34.26 -10.84
C PRO A 223 12.57 33.56 -11.45
N ALA A 224 13.77 34.00 -11.06
CA ALA A 224 15.01 33.36 -11.46
C ALA A 224 14.90 31.85 -11.20
N LEU A 225 15.35 31.08 -12.18
CA LEU A 225 15.13 29.66 -12.38
C LEU A 225 15.72 28.82 -11.22
N ASN A 226 15.05 28.82 -10.07
CA ASN A 226 15.31 27.91 -8.96
C ASN A 226 14.53 26.61 -9.21
N THR A 227 14.94 25.88 -10.24
CA THR A 227 14.65 24.44 -10.37
C THR A 227 15.96 23.74 -10.60
N VAL A 228 16.90 23.97 -9.67
CA VAL A 228 17.95 23.00 -9.41
C VAL A 228 17.29 21.92 -8.57
N VAL A 229 16.98 20.79 -9.23
CA VAL A 229 16.94 19.41 -8.73
C VAL A 229 15.99 18.61 -9.64
N GLY A 230 16.56 17.79 -10.54
CA GLY A 230 15.83 16.66 -11.14
C GLY A 230 16.15 16.29 -12.60
N LEU A 231 17.38 15.83 -12.86
CA LEU A 231 17.83 14.97 -13.97
C LEU A 231 17.34 15.25 -15.42
N GLU A 232 18.23 15.91 -16.19
CA GLU A 232 18.78 15.57 -17.52
C GLU A 232 17.94 14.99 -18.67
N THR A 233 16.62 14.91 -18.57
CA THR A 233 15.76 14.86 -19.75
C THR A 233 14.64 15.85 -19.52
N GLY A 234 14.52 16.87 -20.37
CA GLY A 234 13.45 17.89 -20.33
C GLY A 234 12.02 17.34 -20.52
N LEU A 235 11.80 16.05 -20.26
CA LEU A 235 10.51 15.40 -20.18
C LEU A 235 9.80 15.85 -18.90
N LYS A 236 8.87 16.78 -19.07
CA LYS A 236 7.81 17.07 -18.11
C LYS A 236 7.24 15.74 -17.60
N ARG A 237 7.43 15.40 -16.32
CA ARG A 237 6.79 14.21 -15.73
C ARG A 237 5.27 14.44 -15.80
N PRO A 238 4.49 13.64 -16.54
CA PRO A 238 3.05 13.85 -16.66
C PRO A 238 2.30 13.45 -15.38
N GLY A 239 1.00 13.76 -15.34
CA GLY A 239 0.08 13.32 -14.29
C GLY A 239 0.34 13.91 -12.91
N ILE A 240 0.02 13.14 -11.87
CA ILE A 240 -0.01 13.61 -10.48
C ILE A 240 1.33 14.15 -9.99
N SER A 241 2.45 13.62 -10.48
CA SER A 241 3.80 14.11 -10.13
C SER A 241 4.00 15.58 -10.50
N ARG A 242 3.44 16.03 -11.64
CA ARG A 242 3.48 17.43 -12.07
C ARG A 242 2.65 18.30 -11.14
N LEU A 243 1.45 17.83 -10.81
CA LEU A 243 0.50 18.57 -9.97
C LEU A 243 1.03 18.79 -8.55
N ILE A 244 1.72 17.79 -7.99
CA ILE A 244 2.42 17.92 -6.69
C ILE A 244 3.59 18.89 -6.79
N THR A 245 4.39 18.80 -7.85
CA THR A 245 5.53 19.71 -8.08
C THR A 245 5.08 21.17 -8.22
N LYS A 246 3.95 21.40 -8.91
CA LYS A 246 3.31 22.72 -9.08
C LYS A 246 2.55 23.20 -7.84
N LYS A 247 2.50 22.42 -6.75
CA LYS A 247 1.70 22.70 -5.54
C LYS A 247 0.22 22.96 -5.84
N ILE A 248 -0.30 22.26 -6.85
CA ILE A 248 -1.74 22.19 -7.13
C ILE A 248 -2.37 21.22 -6.13
N TYR A 249 -1.73 20.07 -5.93
CA TYR A 249 -1.90 19.23 -4.75
C TYR A 249 -0.71 19.41 -3.82
N ASN A 250 -0.95 19.38 -2.52
CA ASN A 250 0.07 19.44 -1.48
C ASN A 250 0.71 18.07 -1.26
N TYR A 251 -0.12 17.02 -1.17
CA TYR A 251 0.32 15.67 -0.89
C TYR A 251 -0.52 14.66 -1.65
N SER A 252 0.08 13.50 -1.91
CA SER A 252 -0.61 12.33 -2.43
C SER A 252 -0.03 11.08 -1.79
N PHE A 253 -0.88 10.21 -1.25
CA PHE A 253 -0.43 9.01 -0.56
C PHE A 253 -1.51 7.91 -0.54
N PRO A 254 -1.11 6.63 -0.54
CA PRO A 254 -2.03 5.52 -0.29
C PRO A 254 -2.45 5.49 1.19
N LEU A 255 -3.65 4.98 1.46
CA LEU A 255 -4.15 4.85 2.82
C LEU A 255 -3.69 3.53 3.46
N HIS A 256 -3.21 3.61 4.70
CA HIS A 256 -2.90 2.44 5.50
C HIS A 256 -4.11 1.97 6.31
N GLU A 257 -4.27 0.65 6.43
CA GLU A 257 -5.22 0.03 7.36
C GLU A 257 -5.08 0.60 8.78
N ARG A 258 -6.20 0.85 9.46
CA ARG A 258 -6.17 1.35 10.84
C ARG A 258 -5.59 0.30 11.77
N LEU A 259 -4.71 0.72 12.65
CA LEU A 259 -4.15 -0.13 13.69
C LEU A 259 -5.07 -0.14 14.92
N GLY A 260 -5.51 -1.31 15.35
CA GLY A 260 -6.25 -1.45 16.61
C GLY A 260 -5.38 -1.16 17.83
N ASP A 261 -5.98 -0.50 18.83
CA ASP A 261 -5.31 -0.13 20.08
C ASP A 261 -4.97 -1.36 20.96
N ASP A 262 -5.75 -2.43 20.84
CA ASP A 262 -5.54 -3.68 21.55
C ASP A 262 -5.79 -4.89 20.63
N LEU A 263 -4.78 -5.77 20.55
CA LEU A 263 -4.70 -6.91 19.64
C LEU A 263 -4.50 -8.24 20.39
N SER A 264 -4.53 -8.25 21.74
CA SER A 264 -4.25 -9.47 22.51
C SER A 264 -5.30 -10.57 22.29
N ASP A 265 -6.57 -10.16 22.22
CA ASP A 265 -7.74 -11.06 22.26
C ASP A 265 -8.37 -11.30 20.88
N VAL A 266 -7.73 -10.84 19.80
CA VAL A 266 -8.23 -11.00 18.43
C VAL A 266 -7.56 -12.20 17.78
N ASP A 267 -8.39 -13.09 17.22
CA ASP A 267 -7.93 -14.22 16.43
C ASP A 267 -7.21 -13.75 15.15
N ASP A 268 -6.14 -14.43 14.77
CA ASP A 268 -5.28 -14.03 13.66
C ASP A 268 -6.02 -14.01 12.32
N SER A 269 -7.07 -14.81 12.17
CA SER A 269 -7.95 -14.81 10.99
C SER A 269 -8.68 -13.48 10.78
N ASN A 270 -8.90 -12.73 11.86
CA ASN A 270 -9.61 -11.45 11.85
C ASN A 270 -8.69 -10.23 11.90
N LEU A 271 -7.37 -10.45 11.93
CA LEU A 271 -6.38 -9.37 11.92
C LEU A 271 -6.13 -8.89 10.49
N THR A 272 -5.99 -7.57 10.34
CA THR A 272 -5.57 -6.98 9.07
C THR A 272 -4.07 -7.22 8.83
N ASP A 273 -3.60 -7.10 7.59
CA ASP A 273 -2.19 -7.34 7.24
C ASP A 273 -1.26 -6.42 8.07
N ARG A 274 -1.66 -5.16 8.28
CA ARG A 274 -0.91 -4.22 9.13
C ARG A 274 -0.82 -4.66 10.59
N GLU A 275 -1.93 -5.14 11.16
CA GLU A 275 -1.98 -5.62 12.55
C GLU A 275 -1.13 -6.89 12.71
N LYS A 276 -1.19 -7.83 11.74
CA LYS A 276 -0.33 -9.02 11.68
C LYS A 276 1.15 -8.61 11.65
N LEU A 277 1.54 -7.64 10.83
CA LEU A 277 2.92 -7.14 10.76
C LEU A 277 3.41 -6.56 12.10
N LYS A 278 2.57 -5.78 12.80
CA LYS A 278 2.92 -5.25 14.12
C LYS A 278 3.10 -6.38 15.14
N ARG A 279 2.18 -7.34 15.18
CA ARG A 279 2.17 -8.46 16.14
C ARG A 279 3.40 -9.35 15.99
N TYR A 280 3.79 -9.63 14.74
CA TYR A 280 4.75 -10.68 14.43
C TYR A 280 6.14 -10.22 14.03
N TRP A 281 6.29 -8.97 13.60
CA TRP A 281 7.56 -8.49 13.06
C TRP A 281 8.01 -7.14 13.63
N ALA A 282 7.22 -6.08 13.50
CA ALA A 282 7.63 -4.71 13.83
C ALA A 282 7.58 -4.39 15.34
N THR A 283 7.97 -5.34 16.20
CA THR A 283 8.06 -5.18 17.65
C THR A 283 9.46 -5.56 18.13
N MET A 284 10.09 -4.71 18.93
CA MET A 284 11.48 -4.89 19.41
C MET A 284 11.71 -6.24 20.10
N ARG A 285 10.70 -6.88 20.69
CA ARG A 285 10.81 -8.21 21.31
C ARG A 285 10.97 -9.36 20.32
N LYS A 286 10.74 -9.13 19.02
CA LYS A 286 10.74 -10.16 17.96
C LYS A 286 11.95 -10.07 17.03
N PHE A 287 12.96 -9.27 17.35
CA PHE A 287 14.13 -9.08 16.47
C PHE A 287 14.95 -10.35 16.20
N PHE A 288 14.85 -11.36 17.06
CA PHE A 288 15.45 -12.68 16.87
C PHE A 288 14.56 -13.64 16.06
N LYS A 289 13.37 -13.25 15.59
CA LYS A 289 12.54 -14.12 14.74
C LYS A 289 12.87 -13.88 13.26
N PHE A 290 12.62 -14.88 12.42
CA PHE A 290 12.65 -14.72 10.96
C PHE A 290 11.59 -13.71 10.54
N GLN A 291 11.89 -13.03 9.44
CA GLN A 291 11.04 -11.98 8.91
C GLN A 291 9.91 -12.62 8.09
N PRO A 292 8.64 -12.22 8.28
CA PRO A 292 7.51 -12.70 7.47
C PRO A 292 7.53 -12.00 6.10
N LEU A 293 8.43 -12.42 5.21
CA LEU A 293 8.70 -11.74 3.94
C LEU A 293 7.47 -11.70 3.01
N SER A 294 6.66 -12.75 3.00
CA SER A 294 5.41 -12.81 2.22
C SER A 294 4.41 -11.74 2.65
N LEU A 295 4.22 -11.57 3.96
CA LEU A 295 3.34 -10.56 4.54
C LEU A 295 3.88 -9.13 4.34
N ILE A 296 5.20 -8.95 4.44
CA ILE A 296 5.85 -7.67 4.12
C ILE A 296 5.63 -7.35 2.64
N ARG A 297 5.76 -8.33 1.75
CA ARG A 297 5.56 -8.20 0.30
C ARG A 297 4.12 -7.83 -0.04
N SER A 298 3.12 -8.50 0.54
CA SER A 298 1.71 -8.19 0.27
C SER A 298 1.33 -6.78 0.74
N TYR A 299 1.88 -6.32 1.86
CA TYR A 299 1.50 -5.04 2.46
C TYR A 299 2.33 -3.83 1.98
N MET A 300 3.66 -3.98 1.88
CA MET A 300 4.60 -2.91 1.53
C MET A 300 5.08 -2.98 0.06
N GLY A 301 4.78 -4.08 -0.64
CA GLY A 301 5.23 -4.32 -2.00
C GLY A 301 6.62 -4.95 -2.12
N GLU A 302 6.94 -5.35 -3.35
CA GLU A 302 8.14 -6.14 -3.69
C GLU A 302 9.46 -5.46 -3.33
N LYS A 303 9.59 -4.16 -3.60
CA LYS A 303 10.85 -3.44 -3.37
C LYS A 303 11.25 -3.41 -1.89
N ILE A 304 10.27 -3.19 -1.01
CA ILE A 304 10.51 -3.14 0.44
C ILE A 304 10.74 -4.56 0.99
N ALA A 305 9.96 -5.54 0.53
CA ALA A 305 10.18 -6.93 0.89
C ALA A 305 11.57 -7.44 0.49
N PHE A 306 12.04 -7.09 -0.71
CA PHE A 306 13.39 -7.43 -1.17
C PHE A 306 14.47 -6.79 -0.31
N TYR A 307 14.31 -5.51 0.06
CA TYR A 307 15.23 -4.83 0.97
C TYR A 307 15.37 -5.58 2.31
N PHE A 308 14.25 -5.98 2.90
CA PHE A 308 14.24 -6.72 4.15
C PHE A 308 14.76 -8.15 4.01
N ALA A 309 14.47 -8.83 2.91
CA ALA A 309 15.04 -10.12 2.57
C ALA A 309 16.57 -10.06 2.50
N LEU A 310 17.11 -9.06 1.79
CA LEU A 310 18.55 -8.87 1.66
C LEU A 310 19.20 -8.53 3.00
N THR A 311 18.57 -7.67 3.80
CA THR A 311 19.06 -7.29 5.13
C THR A 311 19.04 -8.50 6.08
N GLY A 312 17.99 -9.31 6.04
CA GLY A 312 17.90 -10.55 6.79
C GLY A 312 18.99 -11.56 6.39
N PHE A 313 19.22 -11.72 5.10
CA PHE A 313 20.30 -12.57 4.56
C PHE A 313 21.69 -12.08 4.99
N TYR A 314 21.95 -10.78 4.88
CA TYR A 314 23.22 -10.16 5.28
C TYR A 314 23.49 -10.35 6.78
N ASN A 315 22.50 -10.09 7.63
CA ASN A 315 22.63 -10.29 9.08
C ASN A 315 22.91 -11.76 9.43
N GLN A 316 22.31 -12.71 8.71
CA GLN A 316 22.61 -14.14 8.88
C GLN A 316 24.04 -14.47 8.46
N MET A 317 24.53 -13.91 7.34
CA MET A 317 25.90 -14.11 6.89
C MET A 317 26.94 -13.55 7.87
N LEU A 318 26.63 -12.47 8.59
CA LEU A 318 27.52 -11.89 9.61
C LEU A 318 27.67 -12.73 10.88
N ILE A 319 26.76 -13.67 11.15
CA ILE A 319 26.84 -14.52 12.35
C ILE A 319 28.13 -15.34 12.34
N LEU A 320 28.50 -15.94 11.20
CA LEU A 320 29.69 -16.78 11.09
C LEU A 320 31.01 -15.99 11.31
N PRO A 321 31.28 -14.87 10.60
CA PRO A 321 32.43 -14.01 10.88
C PRO A 321 32.46 -13.50 12.32
N SER A 322 31.31 -13.18 12.90
CA SER A 322 31.24 -12.71 14.30
C SER A 322 31.68 -13.79 15.29
N ILE A 323 31.25 -15.04 15.09
CA ILE A 323 31.67 -16.18 15.91
C ILE A 323 33.17 -16.43 15.74
N VAL A 324 33.67 -16.49 14.50
CA VAL A 324 35.10 -16.70 14.22
C VAL A 324 35.96 -15.59 14.83
N GLY A 325 35.55 -14.33 14.67
CA GLY A 325 36.25 -13.18 15.24
C GLY A 325 36.27 -13.22 16.78
N PHE A 326 35.19 -13.64 17.41
CA PHE A 326 35.13 -13.81 18.87
C PHE A 326 36.04 -14.95 19.36
N ILE A 327 36.13 -16.07 18.62
CA ILE A 327 37.02 -17.19 18.95
C ILE A 327 38.48 -16.77 18.83
N ILE A 328 38.87 -16.11 17.73
CA ILE A 328 40.26 -15.66 17.51
C ILE A 328 40.68 -14.67 18.61
N ARG A 329 39.81 -13.72 18.97
CA ARG A 329 40.08 -12.72 20.02
C ARG A 329 40.32 -13.33 21.40
N ASN A 330 39.68 -14.45 21.74
CA ASN A 330 39.83 -15.08 23.05
C ASN A 330 40.95 -16.13 23.11
N HIS A 331 41.49 -16.55 21.95
CA HIS A 331 42.60 -17.50 21.86
C HIS A 331 43.97 -16.83 21.64
N LEU A 332 43.99 -15.53 21.30
CA LEU A 332 45.15 -14.64 21.42
C LEU A 332 45.11 -13.90 22.75
#